data_AF-A0A916VG67-F1
#
_entry.id   AF-A0A916VG67-F1
#
_cell.length_a   1.000
_cell.length_b   1.000
_cell.length_c   1.000
_cell.angle_alpha   90.00
_cell.angle_beta   90.00
_cell.angle_gamma   90.00
#
_symmetry.space_group_name_H-M   'P 1'
#
loop_
_entity.id
_entity.type
_entity.pdbx_description
1 polymer ?
#
loop_
_entity_poly.entity_id
_entity_poly.type
_entity_poly.pdbx_seq_one_letter_code
_entity_poly.pdbx_strand_id
1 'polypeptide(L)'
;MADASQSISKVLPPFSIWGVYASVAGRPVVWGKLVMRVLPDQRVQGTIQFRGTPIPIEGSWNESAQQIVFHSPYAAYSGHLTIYDDVQIQLRHLVLTGRLRMLPPLFTGGRIWNLGSDN
;
A
#
# COMPACT_ATOMS: atom_id res chain seq x y z
N MET A 1 -2.80 37.39 21.30
CA MET A 1 -2.30 36.00 21.42
C MET A 1 -2.87 35.24 20.25
N ALA A 2 -2.06 34.95 19.24
CA ALA A 2 -2.51 34.22 18.05
C ALA A 2 -2.47 32.72 18.37
N ASP A 3 -3.65 32.10 18.45
CA ASP A 3 -3.79 30.65 18.44
C ASP A 3 -3.41 30.16 17.04
N ALA A 4 -2.15 29.77 16.88
CA ALA A 4 -1.71 29.03 15.72
C ALA A 4 -2.28 27.62 15.85
N SER A 5 -3.54 27.45 15.49
CA SER A 5 -4.07 26.16 15.07
C SER A 5 -3.22 25.71 13.88
N GLN A 6 -2.11 25.00 14.19
CA GLN A 6 -1.28 24.35 13.20
C GLN A 6 -2.19 23.38 12.48
N SER A 7 -2.63 23.75 11.28
CA SER A 7 -3.21 22.82 10.33
C SER A 7 -2.10 21.84 9.96
N ILE A 8 -1.95 20.82 10.80
CA ILE A 8 -1.03 19.71 10.60
C ILE A 8 -1.43 19.09 9.27
N SER A 9 -0.59 19.28 8.26
CA SER A 9 -0.81 18.82 6.91
C SER A 9 -1.03 17.31 6.93
N LYS A 10 -2.21 16.91 6.46
CA LYS A 10 -2.69 15.52 6.43
C LYS A 10 -2.07 14.75 5.25
N VAL A 11 -0.76 14.88 5.11
CA VAL A 11 -0.01 14.55 3.89
C VAL A 11 0.85 13.31 4.13
N LEU A 12 0.91 12.43 3.14
CA LEU A 12 1.82 11.29 3.17
C LEU A 12 3.29 11.77 3.05
N PRO A 13 4.23 11.16 3.78
CA PRO A 13 5.63 11.50 3.61
C PRO A 13 6.12 11.16 2.19
N PRO A 14 6.98 11.99 1.57
CA PRO A 14 7.44 11.81 0.19
C PRO A 14 8.21 10.49 0.00
N PHE A 15 8.90 10.00 1.03
CA PHE A 15 9.43 8.65 1.10
C PHE A 15 9.10 8.06 2.46
N SER A 16 8.54 6.85 2.49
CA SER A 16 8.08 6.23 3.72
C SER A 16 8.10 4.70 3.65
N ILE A 17 8.30 4.08 4.81
CA ILE A 17 8.29 2.64 5.01
C ILE A 17 7.15 2.30 5.98
N TRP A 18 6.32 1.34 5.59
CA TRP A 18 5.10 0.97 6.30
C TRP A 18 5.12 -0.52 6.62
N GLY A 19 4.67 -0.85 7.83
CA GLY A 19 4.30 -2.23 8.16
C GLY A 19 2.95 -2.56 7.54
N VAL A 20 2.87 -3.69 6.84
CA VAL A 20 1.62 -4.18 6.26
C VAL A 20 1.06 -5.27 7.16
N TYR A 21 -0.20 -5.08 7.55
CA TYR A 21 -0.99 -6.08 8.23
C TYR A 21 -2.28 -6.33 7.43
N ALA A 22 -2.46 -7.56 6.97
CA ALA A 22 -3.66 -7.96 6.23
C ALA A 22 -4.30 -9.19 6.86
N SER A 23 -5.63 -9.12 7.00
CA SER A 23 -6.46 -10.21 7.48
C SER A 23 -7.35 -10.76 6.36
N VAL A 24 -7.42 -12.09 6.24
CA VAL A 24 -8.35 -12.79 5.33
C VAL A 24 -9.35 -13.55 6.19
N ALA A 25 -10.65 -13.33 5.95
CA ALA A 25 -11.73 -13.95 6.72
C ALA A 25 -11.58 -13.78 8.26
N GLY A 26 -11.14 -12.59 8.70
CA GLY A 26 -10.95 -12.27 10.12
C GLY A 26 -9.70 -12.87 10.76
N ARG A 27 -8.88 -13.62 10.02
CA ARG A 27 -7.60 -14.15 10.50
C ARG A 27 -6.45 -13.26 10.02
N PRO A 28 -5.51 -12.83 10.88
CA PRO A 28 -4.26 -12.24 10.41
C PRO A 28 -3.52 -13.27 9.57
N VAL A 29 -3.35 -13.01 8.28
CA VAL A 29 -2.72 -13.98 7.36
C VAL A 29 -1.38 -13.47 6.83
N VAL A 30 -1.18 -12.15 6.75
CA VAL A 30 -0.01 -11.62 6.06
C VAL A 30 0.57 -10.42 6.78
N TRP A 31 1.86 -10.54 7.08
CA TRP A 31 2.75 -9.44 7.45
C TRP A 31 3.66 -9.13 6.27
N GLY A 32 3.93 -7.84 6.08
CA GLY A 32 4.76 -7.39 4.96
C GLY A 32 5.37 -6.02 5.20
N LYS A 33 6.19 -5.60 4.25
CA LYS A 33 6.80 -4.27 4.22
C LYS A 33 6.35 -3.56 2.96
N LEU A 34 5.86 -2.34 3.12
CA LEU A 34 5.46 -1.48 2.02
C LEU A 34 6.38 -0.27 2.01
N VAL A 35 7.16 -0.14 0.94
CA VAL A 35 8.02 1.02 0.71
C VAL A 35 7.34 1.87 -0.34
N MET A 36 7.03 3.12 0.00
CA MET A 36 6.32 4.04 -0.89
C MET A 36 7.09 5.34 -1.05
N ARG A 37 7.01 5.85 -2.27
CA ARG A 37 7.42 7.19 -2.64
C ARG A 37 6.20 7.91 -3.22
N VAL A 38 5.91 9.09 -2.69
CA VAL A 38 4.92 9.99 -3.26
C VAL A 38 5.66 11.01 -4.12
N LEU A 39 5.33 11.02 -5.41
CA LEU A 39 5.86 11.94 -6.39
C LEU A 39 5.10 13.28 -6.34
N PRO A 40 5.69 14.38 -6.83
CA PRO A 40 5.06 15.71 -6.78
C PRO A 40 3.71 15.81 -7.51
N ASP A 41 3.46 14.92 -8.47
CA ASP A 41 2.21 14.81 -9.24
C ASP A 41 1.16 13.92 -8.55
N GLN A 42 1.30 13.71 -7.23
CA GLN A 42 0.41 12.87 -6.42
C GLN A 42 0.41 11.39 -6.83
N ARG A 43 1.37 10.96 -7.65
CA ARG A 43 1.58 9.54 -7.95
C ARG A 43 2.30 8.84 -6.83
N VAL A 44 1.90 7.61 -6.57
CA VAL A 44 2.55 6.73 -5.61
C VAL A 44 3.28 5.64 -6.37
N GLN A 45 4.56 5.45 -6.06
CA GLN A 45 5.37 4.36 -6.59
C GLN A 45 6.11 3.66 -5.47
N GLY A 46 6.40 2.39 -5.64
CA GLY A 46 7.20 1.67 -4.67
C GLY A 46 7.14 0.17 -4.81
N THR A 47 7.37 -0.49 -3.69
CA THR A 47 7.33 -1.96 -3.62
C THR A 47 6.58 -2.41 -2.38
N ILE A 48 5.80 -3.46 -2.55
CA ILE A 48 5.17 -4.19 -1.46
C ILE A 48 5.77 -5.58 -1.38
N GLN A 49 6.27 -5.96 -0.20
CA GLN A 49 6.88 -7.25 0.04
C GLN A 49 5.90 -8.12 0.83
N PHE A 50 5.36 -9.13 0.15
CA PHE A 50 4.56 -10.17 0.75
C PHE A 50 5.34 -11.48 0.70
N ARG A 51 5.57 -12.11 1.86
CA ARG A 51 6.30 -13.39 1.95
C ARG A 51 7.73 -13.38 1.35
N GLY A 52 8.39 -12.22 1.36
CA GLY A 52 9.80 -12.10 0.99
C GLY A 52 10.09 -11.62 -0.43
N THR A 53 9.13 -11.65 -1.36
CA THR A 53 9.34 -11.13 -2.72
C THR A 53 8.85 -9.69 -2.85
N PRO A 54 9.70 -8.72 -3.23
CA PRO A 54 9.26 -7.36 -3.50
C PRO A 54 8.46 -7.29 -4.80
N ILE A 55 7.25 -6.79 -4.72
CA ILE A 55 6.32 -6.64 -5.84
C ILE A 55 6.17 -5.14 -6.13
N PRO A 56 6.36 -4.69 -7.38
CA PRO A 56 6.20 -3.28 -7.71
C PRO A 56 4.73 -2.85 -7.52
N ILE A 57 4.56 -1.62 -7.03
CA ILE A 57 3.26 -0.97 -6.93
C ILE A 57 3.30 0.40 -7.60
N GLU A 58 2.18 0.76 -8.22
CA GLU A 58 1.95 2.08 -8.79
C GLU A 58 0.53 2.54 -8.47
N GLY A 59 0.35 3.84 -8.28
CA GLY A 59 -0.90 4.36 -7.77
C GLY A 59 -0.97 5.87 -7.69
N SER A 60 -1.95 6.35 -6.96
CA SER A 60 -2.18 7.76 -6.69
C SER A 60 -2.61 8.00 -5.25
N TRP A 61 -2.32 9.21 -4.79
CA TRP A 61 -2.67 9.73 -3.49
C TRP A 61 -3.56 10.95 -3.66
N ASN A 62 -4.77 10.89 -3.15
CA ASN A 62 -5.67 12.04 -3.12
C ASN A 62 -5.61 12.67 -1.73
N GLU A 63 -4.93 13.81 -1.62
CA GLU A 63 -4.76 14.56 -0.37
C GLU A 63 -6.10 15.02 0.22
N SER A 64 -6.99 15.56 -0.62
CA SER A 64 -8.28 16.12 -0.19
C SER A 64 -9.21 15.06 0.41
N ALA A 65 -9.23 13.86 -0.19
CA ALA A 65 -10.02 12.72 0.31
C ALA A 65 -9.23 11.84 1.29
N GLN A 66 -7.94 12.12 1.46
CA GLN A 66 -6.97 11.25 2.13
C GLN A 66 -7.00 9.80 1.66
N GLN A 67 -7.28 9.61 0.38
CA GLN A 67 -7.49 8.31 -0.20
C GLN A 67 -6.23 7.90 -0.94
N ILE A 68 -5.75 6.69 -0.66
CA ILE A 68 -4.67 6.08 -1.42
C ILE A 68 -5.23 4.94 -2.25
N VAL A 69 -4.78 4.85 -3.49
CA VAL A 69 -5.07 3.73 -4.37
C VAL A 69 -3.77 3.31 -5.02
N PHE A 70 -3.43 2.03 -4.98
CA PHE A 70 -2.31 1.49 -5.73
C PHE A 70 -2.62 0.09 -6.23
N HIS A 71 -1.99 -0.29 -7.33
CA HIS A 71 -2.10 -1.61 -7.93
C HIS A 71 -0.74 -2.28 -8.00
N SER A 72 -0.79 -3.59 -7.98
CA SER A 72 0.30 -4.51 -8.28
C SER A 72 -0.17 -5.48 -9.37
N PRO A 73 0.72 -6.27 -9.99
CA PRO A 73 0.32 -7.28 -10.98
C PRO A 73 -0.69 -8.32 -10.46
N TYR A 74 -0.82 -8.49 -9.14
CA TYR A 74 -1.63 -9.54 -8.51
C TYR A 74 -2.83 -9.01 -7.71
N ALA A 75 -2.84 -7.73 -7.35
CA ALA A 75 -3.84 -7.15 -6.46
C ALA A 75 -3.95 -5.63 -6.61
N ALA A 76 -5.14 -5.11 -6.34
CA ALA A 76 -5.42 -3.69 -6.20
C ALA A 76 -5.77 -3.36 -4.75
N TYR A 77 -5.28 -2.23 -4.25
CA TYR A 77 -5.59 -1.70 -2.92
C TYR A 77 -6.26 -0.34 -3.03
N SER A 78 -7.28 -0.12 -2.21
CA SER A 78 -7.87 1.19 -2.00
C SER A 78 -8.23 1.40 -0.52
N GLY A 79 -7.90 2.57 0.00
CA GLY A 79 -8.08 2.86 1.42
C GLY A 79 -7.88 4.32 1.76
N HIS A 80 -7.95 4.61 3.05
CA HIS A 80 -7.81 5.97 3.59
C HIS A 80 -6.69 6.03 4.63
N LEU A 81 -6.12 7.21 4.78
CA LEU A 81 -5.13 7.53 5.80
C LEU A 81 -5.83 8.10 7.04
N THR A 82 -5.65 7.42 8.17
CA THR A 82 -5.99 7.97 9.49
C THR A 82 -4.71 8.44 10.15
N ILE A 83 -4.70 9.70 10.60
CA ILE A 83 -3.60 10.28 11.37
C ILE A 83 -4.16 10.63 12.74
N TYR A 84 -3.47 10.20 13.79
CA TYR A 84 -3.77 10.60 15.17
C TYR A 84 -2.48 10.76 15.96
N ASP A 85 -2.46 11.74 16.85
CA ASP A 85 -1.33 12.03 17.72
C ASP A 85 -1.59 11.41 19.11
N ASP A 86 -0.68 10.56 19.56
CA ASP A 86 -0.67 10.06 20.93
C ASP A 86 0.15 11.02 21.80
N VAL A 87 -0.59 11.86 22.55
CA VAL A 87 -0.01 12.91 23.39
C VAL A 87 0.82 12.33 24.54
N GLN A 88 0.54 11.09 24.98
CA GLN A 88 1.23 10.50 26.14
C GLN A 88 2.66 10.06 25.80
N ILE A 89 2.88 9.60 24.57
CA ILE A 89 4.20 9.14 24.09
C ILE A 89 4.80 10.05 23.00
N GLN A 90 4.18 11.20 22.74
CA GLN A 90 4.59 12.17 21.70
C GLN A 90 4.81 11.51 20.33
N LEU A 91 3.95 10.55 19.97
CA LEU A 91 4.06 9.77 18.74
C LEU A 91 2.88 10.05 17.82
N ARG A 92 3.17 10.33 16.54
CA ARG A 92 2.13 10.42 15.51
C ARG A 92 1.96 9.07 14.82
N HIS A 93 0.73 8.58 14.85
CA HIS A 93 0.35 7.36 14.16
C HIS A 93 -0.20 7.69 12.79
N LEU A 94 0.36 7.06 11.76
CA LEU A 94 -0.17 7.08 10.41
C LEU A 94 -0.64 5.65 10.11
N VAL A 95 -1.94 5.48 9.88
CA VAL A 95 -2.54 4.17 9.64
C VAL A 95 -3.28 4.19 8.32
N LEU A 96 -2.85 3.32 7.41
CA LEU A 96 -3.55 3.06 6.16
C LEU A 96 -4.52 1.90 6.36
N THR A 97 -5.81 2.17 6.19
CA THR A 97 -6.85 1.16 6.29
C THR A 97 -7.65 1.10 4.99
N GLY A 98 -7.94 -0.11 4.53
CA GLY A 98 -8.53 -0.25 3.22
C GLY A 98 -8.87 -1.68 2.86
N ARG A 99 -9.28 -1.86 1.61
CA ARG A 99 -9.61 -3.15 1.03
C ARG A 99 -8.56 -3.51 0.01
N LEU A 100 -8.11 -4.77 0.09
CA LEU A 100 -7.26 -5.38 -0.91
C LEU A 100 -8.11 -6.35 -1.73
N ARG A 101 -8.11 -6.17 -3.04
CA ARG A 101 -8.78 -7.05 -4.01
C ARG A 101 -7.74 -7.78 -4.82
N MET A 102 -7.73 -9.11 -4.73
CA MET A 102 -6.91 -9.94 -5.60
C MET A 102 -7.40 -9.81 -7.04
N LEU A 103 -6.48 -9.57 -7.95
CA LEU A 103 -6.74 -9.63 -9.39
C LEU A 103 -6.72 -11.11 -9.81
N PRO A 104 -7.57 -11.50 -10.77
CA PRO A 104 -7.47 -12.84 -11.34
C PRO A 104 -6.08 -13.02 -11.94
N PRO A 105 -5.47 -14.21 -11.81
CA PRO A 105 -4.22 -14.49 -12.51
C PRO A 105 -4.44 -14.22 -14.00
N LEU A 106 -3.53 -13.46 -14.60
CA LEU A 106 -3.51 -13.27 -16.04
C LEU A 106 -3.37 -14.66 -16.67
N PHE A 107 -4.44 -15.15 -17.29
CA PHE A 107 -4.41 -16.33 -18.14
C PHE A 107 -3.73 -15.93 -19.44
N THR A 108 -2.40 -15.98 -19.47
CA THR A 108 -1.66 -15.87 -20.72
C THR A 108 -1.92 -17.15 -21.50
N GLY A 109 -2.89 -17.09 -22.41
CA GLY A 109 -3.38 -18.23 -23.17
C GLY A 109 -2.28 -19.14 -23.70
N GLY A 110 -2.30 -20.39 -23.21
CA GLY A 110 -1.84 -21.56 -23.93
C GLY A 110 -0.33 -21.71 -24.16
N ARG A 111 0.49 -21.85 -23.12
CA ARG A 111 1.77 -22.58 -23.23
C ARG A 111 2.03 -23.41 -21.97
N ILE A 112 1.64 -24.68 -22.03
CA ILE A 112 2.25 -25.73 -21.22
C ILE A 112 3.62 -25.97 -21.85
N TRP A 113 4.71 -25.63 -21.17
CA TRP A 113 6.04 -26.09 -21.55
C TRP A 113 6.11 -27.60 -21.29
N ASN A 114 5.75 -28.42 -22.28
CA ASN A 114 6.15 -29.82 -22.29
C ASN A 114 7.63 -29.86 -22.69
N LEU A 115 8.51 -29.96 -21.70
CA LEU A 115 9.82 -30.57 -21.89
C LEU A 115 9.63 -32.09 -21.78
N GLY A 116 9.98 -32.82 -22.83
CA GLY A 116 10.28 -34.25 -22.76
C GLY A 116 9.29 -35.17 -23.45
N SER A 117 9.62 -35.53 -24.70
CA SER A 117 9.50 -36.87 -25.31
C SER A 117 10.36 -36.74 -26.58
N ASP A 118 11.66 -37.01 -26.55
CA ASP A 118 12.25 -38.35 -26.67
C ASP A 118 11.26 -39.43 -27.13
N ASN A 119 11.15 -39.59 -28.46
CA ASN A 119 11.43 -40.82 -29.21
C ASN A 119 11.10 -40.61 -30.69
#